data_AF-A0A923PNB9-F1
#
_entry.id   AF-A0A923PNB9-F1
#
_cell.length_a   1.000
_cell.length_b   1.000
_cell.length_c   1.000
_cell.angle_alpha   90.00
_cell.angle_beta   90.00
_cell.angle_gamma   90.00
#
_symmetry.space_group_name_H-M   'P 1'
#
loop_
_entity.id
_entity.type
_entity.pdbx_description
1 polymer ?
#
loop_
_entity_poly.entity_id
_entity_poly.type
_entity_poly.pdbx_seq_one_letter_code
_entity_poly.pdbx_strand_id
1 'polypeptide(L)' 'MNDSPARLLETIHGPADVKTLAPAQLPRLAQEIRDEIIAVTAKNGGHVG' A
#
# COMPACT_ATOMS: atom_id res chain seq x y z
N MET A 1 1.66 20.78 -3.68
CA MET A 1 1.64 19.94 -4.90
C MET A 1 1.80 18.49 -4.47
N ASN A 2 0.73 17.70 -4.43
CA ASN A 2 0.80 16.25 -4.26
C ASN A 2 -0.30 15.60 -5.11
N ASP A 3 -0.25 15.84 -6.42
CA ASP A 3 -1.04 15.12 -7.42
C ASP A 3 -0.35 13.78 -7.76
N SER A 4 -0.11 12.95 -6.75
CA SER A 4 0.24 11.54 -7.00
C SER A 4 -1.05 10.83 -7.43
N PRO A 5 -1.02 10.01 -8.51
CA PRO A 5 -2.21 9.25 -8.91
C PRO A 5 -2.69 8.45 -7.72
N ALA A 6 -3.98 8.59 -7.35
CA ALA A 6 -4.57 8.04 -6.13
C ALA A 6 -3.95 6.68 -5.75
N ARG A 7 -3.37 6.59 -4.54
CA ARG A 7 -2.74 5.35 -4.06
C ARG A 7 -3.82 4.27 -3.99
N LEU A 8 -3.53 3.09 -4.53
CA LEU A 8 -4.50 1.99 -4.46
C LEU A 8 -4.77 1.62 -3.00
N LEU A 9 -3.74 1.62 -2.16
CA LEU A 9 -3.86 1.30 -0.74
C LEU A 9 -4.85 2.20 0.01
N GLU A 10 -4.97 3.48 -0.34
CA GLU A 10 -5.91 4.42 0.31
C GLU A 10 -7.38 4.09 0.01
N THR A 11 -7.63 3.33 -1.06
CA THR A 11 -8.96 2.87 -1.49
C THR A 11 -9.34 1.49 -0.97
N ILE A 12 -8.42 0.80 -0.28
CA ILE A 12 -8.65 -0.54 0.27
C ILE A 12 -9.05 -0.43 1.75
N HIS A 13 -10.31 -0.72 2.05
CA HIS A 13 -10.86 -0.78 3.40
C HIS A 13 -11.11 -2.21 3.88
N GLY A 14 -11.06 -3.20 2.98
CA GLY A 14 -11.12 -4.61 3.34
C GLY A 14 -10.86 -5.58 2.20
N PRO A 15 -11.00 -6.89 2.45
CA PRO A 15 -10.72 -7.94 1.46
C PRO A 15 -11.61 -7.89 0.23
N ALA A 16 -12.81 -7.30 0.33
CA ALA A 16 -13.71 -7.12 -0.80
C ALA A 16 -13.10 -6.18 -1.85
N ASP A 17 -12.52 -5.06 -1.42
CA ASP A 17 -11.95 -4.06 -2.33
C ASP A 17 -10.76 -4.64 -3.10
N VAL A 18 -9.92 -5.44 -2.43
CA VAL A 18 -8.79 -6.12 -3.08
C VAL A 18 -9.25 -7.06 -4.20
N LYS A 19 -10.39 -7.74 -4.00
CA LYS A 19 -10.97 -8.65 -5.01
C LYS A 19 -11.53 -7.93 -6.24
N THR A 20 -11.81 -6.62 -6.13
CA THR A 20 -12.29 -5.81 -7.26
C THR A 20 -11.16 -5.32 -8.16
N LEU A 21 -9.91 -5.39 -7.70
CA LEU A 21 -8.76 -4.95 -8.47
C LEU A 21 -8.47 -5.90 -9.64
N ALA A 22 -8.03 -5.31 -10.75
CA ALA A 22 -7.48 -6.10 -11.85
C ALA A 22 -6.19 -6.80 -11.38
N PRO A 23 -5.89 -8.03 -11.85
CA PRO A 23 -4.68 -8.75 -11.44
C PRO A 23 -3.38 -7.96 -11.65
N ALA A 24 -3.32 -7.12 -12.69
CA ALA A 24 -2.17 -6.25 -12.98
C ALA A 24 -1.96 -5.14 -11.94
N GLN A 25 -2.96 -4.80 -11.13
CA GLN A 25 -2.87 -3.81 -10.05
C GLN A 25 -2.35 -4.42 -8.74
N LEU A 26 -2.39 -5.75 -8.58
CA LEU A 26 -1.98 -6.43 -7.36
C LEU A 26 -0.49 -6.25 -7.03
N PRO A 27 0.46 -6.30 -7.99
CA PRO A 27 1.87 -6.02 -7.71
C PRO A 27 2.07 -4.60 -7.19
N ARG A 28 1.33 -3.62 -7.73
CA ARG A 28 1.38 -2.23 -7.27
C ARG A 28 0.85 -2.10 -5.85
N LEU A 29 -0.32 -2.68 -5.55
CA LEU A 29 -0.88 -2.68 -4.20
C LEU A 29 0.09 -3.32 -3.19
N ALA A 30 0.71 -4.44 -3.55
CA ALA A 30 1.68 -5.12 -2.70
C ALA A 30 2.92 -4.25 -2.40
N GLN A 31 3.40 -3.49 -3.38
CA GLN A 31 4.50 -2.55 -3.16
C GLN A 31 4.08 -1.41 -2.22
N GLU A 32 2.90 -0.82 -2.44
CA GLU A 32 2.39 0.26 -1.58
C GLU A 32 2.21 -0.20 -0.12
N ILE A 33 1.78 -1.44 0.11
CA ILE A 33 1.69 -2.04 1.46
C ILE A 33 3.06 -2.20 2.09
N ARG A 34 4.05 -2.71 1.33
CA ARG A 34 5.42 -2.88 1.82
C ARG A 34 6.03 -1.55 2.24
N ASP A 35 5.88 -0.53 1.40
CA ASP A 35 6.41 0.81 1.67
C ASP A 35 5.77 1.41 2.93
N GLU A 36 4.46 1.22 3.12
CA GLU A 36 3.75 1.67 4.32
C GLU A 36 4.26 0.96 5.59
N ILE A 37 4.44 -0.36 5.53
CA ILE A 37 4.99 -1.14 6.65
C ILE A 37 6.38 -0.59 7.01
N ILE A 38 7.28 -0.47 6.03
CA ILE A 38 8.65 0.05 6.25
C ILE A 38 8.60 1.45 6.86
N ALA A 39 7.77 2.34 6.32
CA ALA A 39 7.67 3.72 6.81
C ALA A 39 7.19 3.76 8.26
N VAL A 40 6.15 2.99 8.60
CA VAL A 40 5.59 2.93 9.95
C VAL A 40 6.58 2.28 10.92
N THR A 41 7.26 1.21 10.55
CA THR A 41 8.19 0.51 11.43
C THR A 41 9.48 1.29 11.63
N ALA A 42 10.00 1.95 10.59
CA ALA A 42 11.15 2.84 10.68
C ALA A 42 10.87 4.02 11.63
N LYS A 43 9.66 4.60 11.57
CA LYS A 43 9.25 5.69 12.48
C LYS A 43 9.14 5.25 13.94
N ASN A 44 8.76 4.00 14.19
CA ASN A 44 8.52 3.47 15.54
C ASN A 44 9.73 2.70 16.14
N GLY A 45 10.88 2.68 15.46
CA GLY A 45 12.11 2.06 15.97
C GLY A 45 12.21 0.55 15.78
N GLY A 46 11.43 -0.05 14.89
CA GLY A 46 11.55 -1.46 14.50
C GLY A 46 12.38 -1.62 13.23
N HIS A 47 13.50 -2.34 13.31
CA HIS A 47 14.26 -2.74 12.11
C HIS A 47 13.40 -3.65 11.25
N VAL A 48 12.98 -3.17 10.08
CA VAL A 48 12.44 -3.98 8.98
C VAL A 48 13.52 -4.03 7.92
N GLY A 49 14.44 -4.97 8.10
CA GLY A 49 15.52 -5.32 7.18
C GLY A 49 15.50 -6.81 6.92
#